data_AF-A0A8H4J996-F1
#
_entry.id   AF-A0A8H4J996-F1
#
_cell.length_a   1.000
_cell.length_b   1.000
_cell.length_c   1.000
_cell.angle_alpha   90.00
_cell.angle_beta   90.00
_cell.angle_gamma   90.00
#
_symmetry.space_group_name_H-M   'P 1'
#
loop_
_entity.id
_entity.type
_entity.pdbx_description
1 polymer ?
#
loop_
_entity_poly.entity_id
_entity_poly.type
_entity_poly.pdbx_seq_one_letter_code
_entity_poly.pdbx_strand_id
1 'polypeptide(L)'
;MKVKSAATQVHREQPLVLGYKVDIARQESVKAMYDSLVEVFNARLDSLINNTAQMEPYKPFLESDPDTYWRTWEVNIQGLFNMARTFFPMLSEQSLQVVYGEQGLWASCVNPGAIKIKITAGALEAVRNVLPDRLAIAGDTIAWLASDRKEWLGGRYISCPWDMEELVAKKDEIAKEDALKLRLVV
;
A
#
# COMPACT_ATOMS: atom_id res chain seq x y z
N MET A 1 -10.79 -17.95 8.61
CA MET A 1 -10.29 -16.70 7.97
C MET A 1 -10.81 -16.64 6.54
N LYS A 2 -11.37 -15.51 6.08
CA LYS A 2 -12.09 -15.41 4.79
C LYS A 2 -11.26 -15.84 3.57
N VAL A 3 -9.95 -15.54 3.54
CA VAL A 3 -9.06 -15.89 2.42
C VAL A 3 -8.90 -17.41 2.21
N LYS A 4 -8.79 -18.20 3.29
CA LYS A 4 -8.72 -19.66 3.20
C LYS A 4 -10.01 -20.27 2.64
N SER A 5 -11.15 -19.72 3.06
CA SER A 5 -12.46 -20.12 2.54
C SER A 5 -12.60 -19.79 1.06
N ALA A 6 -12.15 -18.61 0.63
CA ALA A 6 -12.18 -18.20 -0.77
C ALA A 6 -11.32 -19.13 -1.65
N ALA A 7 -10.12 -19.52 -1.20
CA ALA A 7 -9.26 -20.46 -1.93
C ALA A 7 -9.95 -21.82 -2.16
N THR A 8 -10.59 -22.37 -1.13
CA THR A 8 -11.32 -23.65 -1.24
C THR A 8 -12.51 -23.56 -2.19
N GLN A 9 -13.24 -22.43 -2.21
CA GLN A 9 -14.38 -22.22 -3.12
C GLN A 9 -13.98 -22.24 -4.60
N VAL A 10 -12.71 -21.93 -4.91
CA VAL A 10 -12.16 -21.97 -6.29
C VAL A 10 -11.20 -23.15 -6.49
N HIS A 11 -11.30 -24.19 -5.65
CA HIS A 11 -10.50 -25.42 -5.74
C HIS A 11 -8.98 -25.21 -5.71
N ARG A 12 -8.50 -24.18 -4.99
CA ARG A 12 -7.07 -23.95 -4.73
C ARG A 12 -6.68 -24.39 -3.33
N GLU A 13 -5.39 -24.70 -3.18
CA GLU A 13 -4.79 -24.95 -1.87
C GLU A 13 -4.96 -23.72 -0.97
N GLN A 14 -5.17 -23.97 0.32
CA GLN A 14 -5.31 -22.87 1.28
C GLN A 14 -3.95 -22.19 1.46
N PRO A 15 -3.90 -20.84 1.41
CA PRO A 15 -2.65 -20.14 1.65
C PRO A 15 -2.22 -20.29 3.11
N LEU A 16 -0.91 -20.33 3.33
CA LEU A 16 -0.33 -20.08 4.64
C LEU A 16 -0.57 -18.60 4.97
N VAL A 17 -1.16 -18.33 6.13
CA VAL A 17 -1.39 -16.96 6.61
C VAL A 17 -0.81 -16.83 8.00
N LEU A 18 0.15 -15.92 8.13
CA LEU A 18 0.82 -15.57 9.38
C LEU A 18 0.37 -14.18 9.81
N GLY A 19 0.11 -14.01 11.11
CA GLY A 19 -0.32 -12.76 11.69
C GLY A 19 0.68 -12.28 12.73
N TYR A 20 1.11 -11.02 12.62
CA TYR A 20 2.06 -10.40 13.53
C TYR A 20 1.49 -9.10 14.07
N LYS A 21 1.76 -8.81 15.34
CA LYS A 21 1.55 -7.48 15.92
C LYS A 21 2.84 -6.70 15.75
N VAL A 22 2.80 -5.64 14.96
CA VAL A 22 3.99 -4.85 14.60
C VAL A 22 3.69 -3.37 14.77
N ASP A 23 4.56 -2.66 15.49
CA ASP A 23 4.61 -1.20 15.43
C ASP A 23 5.65 -0.80 14.39
N ILE A 24 5.18 -0.42 13.20
CA ILE A 24 6.08 -0.11 12.08
C ILE A 24 6.96 1.12 12.34
N ALA A 25 6.57 2.00 13.25
CA ALA A 25 7.39 3.14 13.65
C ALA A 25 8.63 2.72 14.46
N ARG A 26 8.68 1.48 14.98
CA ARG A 26 9.80 0.94 15.76
C ARG A 26 10.60 -0.06 14.93
N GLN A 27 11.86 0.28 14.67
CA GLN A 27 12.74 -0.54 13.82
C GLN A 27 12.92 -1.96 14.35
N GLU A 28 13.04 -2.12 15.67
CA GLU A 28 13.19 -3.42 16.33
C GLU A 28 11.93 -4.28 16.14
N SER A 29 10.74 -3.66 16.15
CA SER A 29 9.48 -4.36 15.92
C SER A 29 9.37 -4.86 14.47
N VAL A 30 9.79 -4.06 13.50
CA VAL A 30 9.83 -4.47 12.08
C VAL A 30 10.87 -5.56 11.85
N LYS A 31 12.04 -5.44 12.49
CA LYS A 31 13.10 -6.47 12.41
C LYS A 31 12.63 -7.81 12.97
N ALA A 32 11.94 -7.82 14.11
CA ALA A 32 11.41 -9.06 14.69
C ALA A 32 10.44 -9.78 13.73
N MET A 33 9.61 -9.03 12.99
CA MET A 33 8.78 -9.61 11.94
C MET A 33 9.63 -10.17 10.79
N TYR A 34 10.61 -9.41 10.31
CA TYR A 34 11.52 -9.85 9.25
C TYR A 34 12.24 -11.16 9.59
N ASP A 35 12.84 -11.24 10.78
CA ASP A 35 13.59 -12.43 11.23
C ASP A 35 12.69 -13.68 11.23
N SER A 36 11.40 -13.53 11.55
CA SER A 36 10.44 -14.64 11.51
C SER A 36 9.99 -15.03 10.09
N LEU A 37 9.97 -14.07 9.15
CA LEU A 37 9.49 -14.31 7.78
C LEU A 37 10.58 -14.86 6.86
N VAL A 38 11.83 -14.43 7.06
CA VAL A 38 12.96 -14.86 6.23
C VAL A 38 13.16 -16.37 6.29
N GLU A 39 12.96 -16.97 7.47
CA GLU A 39 13.06 -18.41 7.68
C GLU A 39 11.90 -19.16 7.02
N VAL A 40 10.67 -18.65 7.14
CA VAL A 40 9.47 -19.33 6.61
C VAL A 40 9.43 -19.31 5.09
N PHE A 41 9.81 -18.19 4.47
CA PHE A 41 9.68 -17.98 3.04
C PHE A 41 11.01 -18.07 2.28
N ASN A 42 12.05 -18.63 2.90
CA ASN A 42 13.40 -18.77 2.32
C ASN A 42 13.91 -17.46 1.70
N ALA A 43 13.78 -16.36 2.46
CA ALA A 43 14.15 -15.01 2.05
C ALA A 43 13.47 -14.47 0.77
N ARG A 44 12.40 -15.10 0.28
CA ARG A 44 11.66 -14.64 -0.91
C ARG A 44 10.50 -13.72 -0.52
N LEU A 45 10.40 -12.57 -1.17
CA LEU A 45 9.26 -11.67 -1.09
C LEU A 45 8.86 -11.22 -2.50
N ASP A 46 7.63 -11.52 -2.92
CA ASP A 46 7.15 -11.10 -4.25
C ASP A 46 6.43 -9.73 -4.21
N SER A 47 5.88 -9.31 -3.07
CA SER A 47 5.14 -8.05 -2.94
C SER A 47 5.15 -7.51 -1.52
N LEU A 48 5.32 -6.20 -1.37
CA LEU A 48 5.21 -5.47 -0.11
C LEU A 48 4.12 -4.41 -0.22
N ILE A 49 3.08 -4.50 0.61
CA ILE A 49 1.95 -3.56 0.62
C ILE A 49 2.02 -2.71 1.90
N ASN A 50 2.54 -1.49 1.79
CA ASN A 50 2.58 -0.55 2.90
C ASN A 50 1.25 0.21 3.00
N ASN A 51 0.27 -0.40 3.66
CA ASN A 51 -1.08 0.16 3.81
C ASN A 51 -1.37 0.74 5.21
N THR A 52 -0.55 0.42 6.22
CA THR A 52 -0.77 0.92 7.59
C THR A 52 -0.73 2.44 7.61
N ALA A 53 -1.80 3.05 8.13
CA ALA A 53 -1.91 4.48 8.30
C ALA A 53 -2.57 4.81 9.64
N GLN A 54 -2.13 5.90 10.23
CA GLN A 54 -2.77 6.57 11.34
C GLN A 54 -3.14 7.99 10.91
N MET A 55 -4.15 8.55 11.55
CA MET A 55 -4.50 9.96 11.41
C MET A 55 -4.92 10.48 12.78
N GLU A 56 -4.50 11.70 13.08
CA GLU A 56 -4.88 12.44 14.26
C GLU A 56 -6.38 12.78 14.25
N PRO A 57 -6.98 13.04 15.43
CA PRO A 57 -8.35 13.54 15.50
C PRO A 57 -8.50 14.87 14.76
N TYR A 58 -9.65 15.07 14.12
CA TYR A 58 -9.99 16.35 13.51
C TYR A 58 -10.25 17.39 14.60
N LYS A 59 -9.31 18.32 14.76
CA LYS A 59 -9.40 19.46 15.68
C LYS A 59 -8.87 20.73 15.00
N PRO A 60 -9.31 21.93 15.41
CA PRO A 60 -8.64 23.17 15.04
C PRO A 60 -7.14 23.09 15.36
N PHE A 61 -6.30 23.66 14.50
CA PHE A 61 -4.84 23.56 14.61
C PHE A 61 -4.30 23.92 16.01
N LEU A 62 -4.85 24.96 16.64
CA LEU A 62 -4.44 25.41 17.97
C LEU A 62 -4.90 24.51 19.13
N GLU A 63 -5.85 23.60 18.88
CA GLU A 63 -6.35 22.62 19.85
C GLU A 63 -5.76 21.21 19.63
N SER A 64 -5.00 21.05 18.56
CA SER A 64 -4.31 19.80 18.23
C SER A 64 -3.15 19.57 19.19
N ASP A 65 -2.96 18.31 19.57
CA ASP A 65 -1.81 17.88 20.37
C ASP A 65 -0.60 17.63 19.43
N PRO A 66 0.51 18.38 19.59
CA PRO A 66 1.71 18.20 18.78
C PRO A 66 2.28 16.76 18.83
N ASP A 67 2.19 16.09 19.97
CA ASP A 67 2.73 14.73 20.13
C ASP A 67 1.90 13.72 19.34
N THR A 68 0.57 13.83 19.41
CA THR A 68 -0.36 13.05 18.57
C THR A 68 -0.12 13.30 17.08
N TYR A 69 0.12 14.56 16.68
CA TYR A 69 0.44 14.90 15.30
C TYR A 69 1.77 14.27 14.86
N TRP A 70 2.82 14.38 15.68
CA TRP A 70 4.11 13.77 15.38
C TRP A 70 4.01 12.25 15.24
N ARG A 71 3.17 11.61 16.06
CA ARG A 71 2.90 10.17 15.95
C ARG A 71 2.33 9.78 14.58
N THR A 72 1.50 10.62 13.94
CA THR A 72 1.03 10.39 12.56
C THR A 72 2.21 10.30 11.60
N TRP A 73 3.21 11.19 11.72
CA TRP A 73 4.42 11.18 10.89
C TRP A 73 5.29 9.96 11.15
N GLU A 74 5.49 9.60 12.42
CA GLU A 74 6.23 8.39 12.79
C GLU A 74 5.63 7.13 12.16
N VAL A 75 4.31 6.98 12.20
CA VAL A 75 3.66 5.79 11.63
C VAL A 75 3.65 5.84 10.10
N ASN A 76 3.23 6.95 9.51
CA ASN A 76 2.94 7.03 8.07
C ASN A 76 4.20 7.22 7.22
N ILE A 77 5.23 7.91 7.75
CA ILE A 77 6.46 8.23 7.01
C ILE A 77 7.61 7.36 7.49
N GLN A 78 7.94 7.43 8.79
CA GLN A 78 9.05 6.64 9.33
C GLN A 78 8.73 5.14 9.29
N GLY A 79 7.49 4.76 9.57
CA GLY A 79 7.05 3.37 9.48
C GLY A 79 7.15 2.79 8.08
N LEU A 80 6.73 3.58 7.07
CA LEU A 80 6.92 3.23 5.66
C LEU A 80 8.41 3.05 5.33
N PHE A 81 9.26 3.97 5.77
CA PHE A 81 10.70 3.89 5.57
C PHE A 81 11.29 2.63 6.22
N ASN A 82 10.91 2.32 7.46
CA ASN A 82 11.39 1.14 8.18
C ASN A 82 10.98 -0.15 7.45
N MET A 83 9.71 -0.27 7.06
CA MET A 83 9.21 -1.41 6.30
C MET A 83 9.94 -1.56 4.97
N ALA A 84 10.02 -0.48 4.20
CA ALA A 84 10.73 -0.47 2.93
C ALA A 84 12.19 -0.88 3.12
N ARG A 85 12.93 -0.25 4.03
CA ARG A 85 14.35 -0.51 4.31
C ARG A 85 14.62 -1.93 4.78
N THR A 86 13.76 -2.49 5.63
CA THR A 86 13.96 -3.83 6.20
C THR A 86 13.66 -4.94 5.20
N PHE A 87 12.61 -4.81 4.38
CA PHE A 87 12.23 -5.83 3.40
C PHE A 87 12.88 -5.60 2.03
N PHE A 88 13.48 -4.43 1.83
CA PHE A 88 14.26 -4.10 0.64
C PHE A 88 15.28 -5.17 0.23
N PRO A 89 16.09 -5.73 1.15
CA PRO A 89 17.11 -6.70 0.77
C PRO A 89 16.51 -8.00 0.23
N MET A 90 15.24 -8.30 0.55
CA MET A 90 14.49 -9.40 -0.07
C MET A 90 13.95 -9.03 -1.46
N LEU A 91 14.04 -7.75 -1.87
CA LEU A 91 13.49 -7.18 -3.10
C LEU A 91 14.58 -6.70 -4.10
N SER A 92 15.88 -6.97 -3.86
CA SER A 92 17.05 -6.48 -4.62
C SER A 92 17.32 -4.95 -4.53
N GLU A 93 18.59 -4.52 -4.70
CA GLU A 93 19.22 -3.26 -4.19
C GLU A 93 18.73 -1.89 -4.74
N GLN A 94 19.29 -0.76 -4.26
CA GLN A 94 18.62 0.51 -3.90
C GLN A 94 18.41 1.68 -4.90
N SER A 95 17.19 2.23 -4.90
CA SER A 95 16.55 3.39 -5.60
C SER A 95 15.49 2.98 -6.65
N LEU A 96 14.40 2.51 -6.05
CA LEU A 96 13.48 1.49 -6.55
C LEU A 96 13.14 1.51 -8.04
N GLN A 97 12.24 2.37 -8.53
CA GLN A 97 11.77 2.19 -9.91
C GLN A 97 12.74 2.70 -10.98
N VAL A 98 13.30 3.90 -10.80
CA VAL A 98 14.16 4.55 -11.82
C VAL A 98 15.48 3.82 -11.98
N VAL A 99 15.98 3.19 -10.91
CA VAL A 99 17.29 2.52 -10.92
C VAL A 99 17.17 0.99 -10.99
N TYR A 100 16.03 0.40 -10.58
CA TYR A 100 15.83 -1.08 -10.53
C TYR A 100 14.62 -1.59 -11.31
N GLY A 101 13.92 -0.74 -12.07
CA GLY A 101 12.87 -1.19 -12.98
C GLY A 101 13.37 -2.31 -13.90
N GLU A 102 14.59 -2.16 -14.44
CA GLU A 102 15.24 -3.16 -15.29
C GLU A 102 15.70 -4.42 -14.52
N GLN A 103 15.91 -4.30 -13.20
CA GLN A 103 16.37 -5.40 -12.32
C GLN A 103 15.21 -6.18 -11.70
N GLY A 104 13.98 -5.88 -12.13
CA GLY A 104 12.82 -6.66 -11.74
C GLY A 104 11.95 -6.02 -10.67
N LEU A 105 12.31 -4.84 -10.18
CA LEU A 105 11.53 -4.18 -9.16
C LEU A 105 10.43 -3.30 -9.75
N TRP A 106 9.22 -3.47 -9.21
CA TRP A 106 8.04 -2.71 -9.56
C TRP A 106 7.42 -2.06 -8.31
N ALA A 107 7.30 -0.73 -8.32
CA ALA A 107 6.68 0.04 -7.24
C ALA A 107 5.62 1.00 -7.78
N SER A 108 4.49 1.15 -7.08
CA SER A 108 3.41 2.06 -7.45
C SER A 108 2.82 2.74 -6.21
N CYS A 109 2.28 3.95 -6.39
CA CYS A 109 1.52 4.65 -5.38
C CYS A 109 0.03 4.39 -5.62
N VAL A 110 -0.66 3.85 -4.62
CA VAL A 110 -2.07 3.49 -4.73
C VAL A 110 -2.92 4.39 -3.84
N ASN A 111 -3.92 5.05 -4.42
CA ASN A 111 -4.99 5.70 -3.67
C ASN A 111 -6.10 4.68 -3.39
N PRO A 112 -6.39 4.36 -2.12
CA PRO A 112 -7.38 3.35 -1.77
C PRO A 112 -8.84 3.80 -2.01
N GLY A 113 -9.07 5.09 -2.25
CA GLY A 113 -10.40 5.68 -2.38
C GLY A 113 -10.91 6.34 -1.10
N ALA A 114 -12.07 6.98 -1.23
CA ALA A 114 -12.76 7.74 -0.19
C ALA A 114 -13.75 6.82 0.56
N ILE A 115 -13.25 6.11 1.57
CA ILE A 115 -13.97 5.03 2.26
C ILE A 115 -14.35 5.43 3.71
N LYS A 116 -15.57 5.08 4.14
CA LYS A 116 -16.01 5.23 5.54
C LYS A 116 -15.36 4.16 6.43
N ILE A 117 -14.30 4.52 7.15
CA ILE A 117 -13.57 3.64 8.06
C ILE A 117 -13.31 4.33 9.42
N LYS A 118 -12.55 3.66 10.30
CA LYS A 118 -12.20 4.20 11.63
C LYS A 118 -11.35 5.47 11.53
N ILE A 119 -10.44 5.54 10.55
CA ILE A 119 -9.59 6.72 10.32
C ILE A 119 -10.48 7.94 10.02
N THR A 120 -11.48 7.81 9.15
CA THR A 120 -12.41 8.91 8.82
C THR A 120 -13.47 9.16 9.88
N ALA A 121 -13.41 8.53 11.05
CA ALA A 121 -14.47 8.62 12.05
C ALA A 121 -14.58 9.99 12.73
N GLY A 122 -13.49 10.74 12.83
CA GLY A 122 -13.52 12.10 13.35
C GLY A 122 -13.93 13.16 12.32
N ALA A 123 -14.10 12.79 11.04
CA ALA A 123 -14.49 13.74 10.01
C ALA A 123 -15.92 14.24 10.27
N LEU A 124 -16.22 15.47 9.85
CA LEU A 124 -17.59 16.01 9.91
C LEU A 124 -18.57 15.02 9.27
N GLU A 125 -19.70 14.77 9.93
CA GLU A 125 -20.68 13.78 9.48
C GLU A 125 -21.16 14.05 8.05
N ALA A 126 -21.38 15.32 7.70
CA ALA A 126 -21.76 15.74 6.35
C ALA A 126 -20.71 15.31 5.29
N VAL A 127 -19.42 15.41 5.60
CA VAL A 127 -18.32 14.97 4.72
C VAL A 127 -18.24 13.45 4.70
N ARG A 128 -18.33 12.81 5.87
CA ARG A 128 -18.23 11.36 5.99
C ARG A 128 -19.38 10.65 5.29
N ASN A 129 -20.57 11.26 5.25
CA ASN A 129 -21.76 10.65 4.66
C ASN A 129 -21.72 10.57 3.14
N VAL A 130 -20.94 11.44 2.48
CA VAL A 130 -20.82 11.48 1.02
C VAL A 130 -19.64 10.66 0.48
N LEU A 131 -18.85 10.02 1.34
CA LEU A 131 -17.78 9.10 0.92
C LEU A 131 -18.40 7.93 0.11
N PRO A 132 -18.11 7.81 -1.19
CA PRO A 132 -18.86 6.95 -2.11
C PRO A 132 -18.36 5.51 -2.14
N ASP A 133 -17.13 5.26 -1.68
CA ASP A 133 -16.40 4.04 -2.01
C ASP A 133 -16.63 2.90 -1.02
N ARG A 134 -16.73 1.68 -1.57
CA ARG A 134 -16.84 0.44 -0.80
C ARG A 134 -15.47 0.02 -0.28
N LEU A 135 -15.41 -0.53 0.93
CA LEU A 135 -14.17 -1.03 1.53
C LEU A 135 -13.41 -2.06 0.65
N ALA A 136 -14.13 -2.83 -0.17
CA ALA A 136 -13.55 -3.89 -0.97
C ALA A 136 -12.64 -3.41 -2.12
N ILE A 137 -12.87 -2.19 -2.67
CA ILE A 137 -12.23 -1.77 -3.92
C ILE A 137 -10.69 -1.74 -3.85
N ALA A 138 -10.14 -1.41 -2.67
CA ALA A 138 -8.70 -1.40 -2.46
C ALA A 138 -8.13 -2.83 -2.47
N GLY A 139 -8.82 -3.77 -1.82
CA GLY A 139 -8.41 -5.18 -1.82
C GLY A 139 -8.47 -5.79 -3.22
N ASP A 140 -9.54 -5.52 -3.96
CA ASP A 140 -9.74 -5.99 -5.33
C ASP A 140 -8.64 -5.44 -6.27
N THR A 141 -8.34 -4.14 -6.18
CA THR A 141 -7.29 -3.50 -6.98
C THR A 141 -5.91 -4.06 -6.65
N ILE A 142 -5.58 -4.25 -5.37
CA ILE A 142 -4.28 -4.81 -4.97
C ILE A 142 -4.14 -6.27 -5.42
N ALA A 143 -5.21 -7.08 -5.33
CA ALA A 143 -5.21 -8.44 -5.87
C ALA A 143 -5.01 -8.44 -7.39
N TRP A 144 -5.65 -7.51 -8.11
CA TRP A 144 -5.45 -7.31 -9.54
C TRP A 144 -4.02 -6.86 -9.87
N LEU A 145 -3.40 -5.98 -9.08
CA LEU A 145 -2.01 -5.58 -9.26
C LEU A 145 -1.04 -6.74 -9.01
N ALA A 146 -1.33 -7.59 -8.03
CA ALA A 146 -0.50 -8.74 -7.66
C ALA A 146 -0.69 -9.96 -8.59
N SER A 147 -1.76 -10.03 -9.39
CA SER A 147 -2.05 -11.21 -10.22
C SER A 147 -1.00 -11.43 -11.32
N ASP A 148 -0.55 -10.33 -11.93
CA ASP A 148 0.36 -10.33 -13.06
C ASP A 148 1.18 -9.04 -13.04
N ARG A 149 2.45 -9.15 -13.41
CA ARG A 149 3.37 -8.01 -13.42
C ARG A 149 3.00 -7.03 -14.53
N LYS A 150 2.57 -5.83 -14.12
CA LYS A 150 2.16 -4.74 -15.02
C LYS A 150 3.27 -3.69 -15.12
N GLU A 151 4.33 -4.01 -15.86
CA GLU A 151 5.54 -3.17 -15.95
C GLU A 151 5.23 -1.71 -16.30
N TRP A 152 4.26 -1.49 -17.19
CA TRP A 152 3.85 -0.16 -17.65
C TRP A 152 3.25 0.73 -16.54
N LEU A 153 2.83 0.15 -15.41
CA LEU A 153 2.36 0.88 -14.22
C LEU A 153 3.47 1.21 -13.22
N GLY A 154 4.72 0.77 -13.48
CA GLY A 154 5.85 1.04 -12.61
C GLY A 154 6.09 2.55 -12.42
N GLY A 155 6.22 2.98 -11.16
CA GLY A 155 6.43 4.37 -10.77
C GLY A 155 5.23 5.29 -11.00
N ARG A 156 4.05 4.74 -11.30
CA ARG A 156 2.83 5.53 -11.56
C ARG A 156 1.86 5.46 -10.40
N TYR A 157 1.03 6.50 -10.32
CA TYR A 157 -0.11 6.60 -9.43
C TYR A 157 -1.30 5.81 -9.98
N ILE A 158 -1.97 5.08 -9.09
CA ILE A 158 -3.15 4.27 -9.41
C ILE A 158 -4.25 4.61 -8.40
N SER A 159 -5.46 4.86 -8.89
CA SER A 159 -6.63 5.08 -8.03
C SER A 159 -7.52 3.84 -8.03
N CYS A 160 -7.75 3.22 -6.87
CA CYS A 160 -8.64 2.07 -6.74
C CYS A 160 -10.09 2.31 -7.19
N PRO A 161 -10.65 3.54 -7.09
CA PRO A 161 -11.98 3.83 -7.63
C PRO A 161 -12.07 3.82 -9.16
N TRP A 162 -10.97 3.77 -9.90
CA TRP A 162 -11.01 3.69 -11.36
C TRP A 162 -11.48 2.32 -11.83
N ASP A 163 -12.05 2.29 -13.04
CA ASP A 163 -12.28 1.05 -13.75
C ASP A 163 -10.94 0.52 -14.30
N MET A 164 -10.59 -0.72 -13.93
CA MET A 164 -9.31 -1.32 -14.32
C MET A 164 -9.28 -1.75 -15.79
N GLU A 165 -10.44 -2.05 -16.41
CA GLU A 165 -10.52 -2.37 -17.84
C GLU A 165 -10.31 -1.10 -18.68
N GLU A 166 -10.94 0.01 -18.28
CA GLU A 166 -10.69 1.32 -18.90
C GLU A 166 -9.23 1.77 -18.74
N LEU A 167 -8.63 1.53 -17.56
CA LEU A 167 -7.22 1.83 -17.31
C LEU A 167 -6.31 1.03 -18.27
N VAL A 168 -6.59 -0.26 -18.46
CA VAL A 168 -5.84 -1.11 -19.41
C VAL A 168 -6.04 -0.64 -20.85
N ALA A 169 -7.25 -0.23 -21.24
CA ALA A 169 -7.53 0.30 -22.57
C ALA A 169 -6.71 1.56 -22.90
N LYS A 170 -6.32 2.33 -21.88
CA LYS A 170 -5.47 3.54 -22.01
C LYS A 170 -3.97 3.27 -21.88
N LYS A 171 -3.54 2.02 -21.77
CA LYS A 171 -2.13 1.64 -21.54
C LYS A 171 -1.15 2.34 -22.48
N ASP A 172 -1.42 2.31 -23.79
CA ASP A 172 -0.48 2.81 -24.79
C ASP A 172 -0.35 4.35 -24.74
N GLU A 173 -1.45 5.05 -24.49
CA GLU A 173 -1.48 6.50 -24.25
C GLU A 173 -0.68 6.85 -22.98
N ILE A 174 -0.95 6.16 -21.87
CA ILE A 174 -0.27 6.38 -20.58
C ILE A 174 1.24 6.11 -20.69
N ALA A 175 1.64 5.10 -21.46
CA ALA A 175 3.03 4.81 -21.73
C ALA A 175 3.68 5.89 -22.59
N LYS A 176 3.02 6.29 -23.69
CA LYS A 176 3.52 7.28 -24.64
C LYS A 176 3.69 8.67 -24.02
N GLU A 177 2.72 9.11 -23.22
CA GLU A 177 2.74 10.44 -22.57
C GLU A 177 3.47 10.43 -21.23
N ASP A 178 3.92 9.26 -20.79
CA ASP A 178 4.51 9.03 -19.47
C ASP A 178 3.62 9.58 -18.33
N ALA A 179 2.30 9.40 -18.50
CA ALA A 179 1.26 9.94 -17.64
C ALA A 179 1.21 9.25 -16.26
N LEU A 180 0.37 9.79 -15.36
CA LEU A 180 0.14 9.28 -14.01
C LEU A 180 1.37 9.33 -13.10
N LYS A 181 2.32 10.23 -13.37
CA LYS A 181 3.47 10.50 -12.49
C LYS A 181 3.31 11.87 -11.85
N LEU A 182 3.66 11.96 -10.57
CA LEU A 182 3.72 13.24 -9.87
C LEU A 182 5.05 13.92 -10.24
N ARG A 183 4.98 15.13 -10.79
CA ARG A 183 6.16 15.90 -11.21
C ARG A 183 5.98 17.36 -10.82
N LEU A 184 7.09 17.99 -10.42
CA LEU A 184 7.18 19.43 -10.40
C LEU A 184 7.37 19.91 -11.84
N VAL A 185 6.53 20.82 -12.29
CA VAL A 185 6.70 21.51 -13.57
C VAL A 185 7.29 22.88 -13.24
N VAL A 186 8.44 23.20 -13.83
CA VAL A 186 9.12 24.50 -13.70
C VAL A 186 8.96 25.26 -15.01
#